data_AF-A0A9X0QC68-F1
#
_entry.id   AF-A0A9X0QC68-F1
#
_cell.length_a   1.000
_cell.length_b   1.000
_cell.length_c   1.000
_cell.angle_alpha   90.00
_cell.angle_beta   90.00
_cell.angle_gamma   90.00
#
_symmetry.space_group_name_H-M   'P 1'
#
loop_
_entity.id
_entity.type
_entity.pdbx_description
1 polymer ?
#
loop_
_entity_poly.entity_id
_entity_poly.type
_entity_poly.pdbx_seq_one_letter_code
_entity_poly.pdbx_strand_id
1 'polypeptide(L)' 'MASFLPPIVISVPPHSLRINAFNLNAKMKDGEFNDVFLTPDQVGDFKTDCGVYCGAGHKTMSMTVHVIQ' A
#
# COMPACT_ATOMS: atom_id res chain seq x y z
N MET A 1 28.21 -10.10 32.45
CA MET A 1 28.08 -9.33 31.19
C MET A 1 26.70 -9.62 30.64
N ALA A 2 25.77 -8.67 30.70
CA ALA A 2 24.42 -8.88 30.20
C ALA A 2 24.44 -8.79 28.66
N SER A 3 24.07 -9.87 27.99
CA SER A 3 23.91 -9.90 26.54
C SER A 3 22.68 -9.06 26.16
N PHE A 4 22.92 -7.88 25.61
CA PHE A 4 21.89 -7.09 24.94
C PHE A 4 21.68 -7.69 23.55
N LEU A 5 20.71 -8.59 23.42
CA LEU A 5 20.17 -8.91 22.10
C LEU A 5 19.36 -7.68 21.63
N PRO A 6 19.58 -7.17 20.41
CA PRO A 6 18.74 -6.11 19.88
C PRO A 6 17.28 -6.58 19.85
N PRO A 7 16.30 -5.68 20.06
CA PRO A 7 14.90 -6.05 19.92
C PRO A 7 14.67 -6.63 18.53
N ILE A 8 13.96 -7.76 18.45
CA ILE A 8 13.54 -8.34 17.17
C ILE A 8 12.56 -7.36 16.54
N VAL A 9 13.05 -6.53 15.62
CA VAL A 9 12.19 -5.68 14.78
C VAL A 9 11.67 -6.55 13.66
N ILE A 10 10.43 -7.01 13.78
CA ILE A 10 9.71 -7.68 12.68
C ILE A 10 9.22 -6.57 11.74
N SER A 11 10.01 -6.25 10.71
CA SER A 11 9.60 -5.27 9.69
C SER A 11 8.65 -5.91 8.67
N VAL A 12 7.48 -5.32 8.45
CA VAL A 12 6.55 -5.77 7.42
C VAL A 12 7.08 -5.37 6.04
N PRO A 13 7.05 -6.26 5.02
CA PRO A 13 7.41 -5.88 3.65
C PRO A 13 6.61 -4.66 3.18
N PRO A 14 7.21 -3.74 2.41
CA PRO A 14 6.51 -2.56 1.91
C PRO A 14 5.36 -2.98 0.98
N HIS A 15 4.28 -2.22 1.03
CA HIS A 15 3.14 -2.36 0.13
C HIS A 15 3.02 -1.10 -0.74
N SER A 16 2.09 -1.10 -1.69
CA SER A 16 1.70 0.15 -2.34
C SER A 16 0.22 0.16 -2.68
N LEU A 17 -0.36 1.35 -2.70
CA LEU A 17 -1.71 1.59 -3.21
C LEU A 17 -1.56 2.01 -4.67
N ARG A 18 -1.87 1.09 -5.59
CA ARG A 18 -1.88 1.39 -7.02
C ARG A 18 -3.30 1.45 -7.54
N ILE A 19 -3.62 2.56 -8.22
CA ILE A 19 -4.88 2.77 -8.91
C ILE A 19 -4.54 3.22 -10.34
N ASN A 20 -4.50 2.26 -11.27
CA ASN A 20 -4.06 2.52 -12.65
C ASN A 20 -4.94 3.58 -13.34
N ALA A 21 -6.24 3.61 -13.05
CA ALA A 21 -7.18 4.56 -13.63
C ALA A 21 -6.84 6.03 -13.32
N PHE A 22 -6.13 6.29 -12.22
CA PHE A 22 -5.71 7.64 -11.80
C PHE A 22 -4.18 7.83 -11.88
N ASN A 23 -3.47 6.91 -12.55
CA ASN A 23 -2.01 6.89 -12.62
C ASN A 23 -1.33 7.03 -11.24
N LEU A 24 -1.95 6.44 -10.21
CA LEU A 24 -1.49 6.52 -8.83
C LEU A 24 -0.74 5.24 -8.45
N ASN A 25 0.45 5.37 -7.86
CA ASN A 25 1.17 4.28 -7.21
C ASN A 25 1.92 4.80 -5.98
N ALA A 26 1.28 4.74 -4.81
CA ALA A 26 1.84 5.25 -3.56
C ALA A 26 2.44 4.13 -2.72
N LYS A 27 3.77 4.11 -2.57
CA LYS A 27 4.48 3.14 -1.74
C LYS A 27 4.27 3.44 -0.25
N MET A 28 3.97 2.41 0.53
CA MET A 28 3.79 2.47 1.98
C MET A 28 4.90 1.67 2.66
N LYS A 29 5.64 2.32 3.56
CA LYS A 29 6.70 1.68 4.34
C LYS A 29 6.21 1.42 5.76
N ASP A 30 6.76 0.38 6.37
CA ASP A 30 6.49 0.05 7.76
C ASP A 30 6.94 1.20 8.69
N GLY A 31 6.12 1.54 9.67
CA GLY A 31 6.37 2.63 10.63
C GLY A 31 6.25 4.06 10.09
N GLU A 32 5.90 4.26 8.81
CA GLU A 32 5.75 5.59 8.20
C GLU A 32 4.31 5.81 7.69
N PHE A 33 3.72 6.97 8.00
CA PHE A 33 2.52 7.43 7.30
C PHE A 33 2.90 8.04 5.95
N ASN A 34 2.05 7.83 4.94
CA ASN A 34 2.21 8.43 3.63
C ASN A 34 0.90 9.10 3.22
N ASP A 35 0.94 10.42 3.00
CA ASP A 35 -0.21 11.18 2.53
C ASP A 35 -0.27 11.13 1.00
N VAL A 36 -1.46 10.82 0.49
CA VAL A 36 -1.73 10.68 -0.95
C VAL A 36 -2.86 11.61 -1.33
N PHE A 37 -2.58 12.56 -2.20
CA PHE A 37 -3.58 13.48 -2.74
C PHE A 37 -4.09 12.95 -4.08
N LEU A 38 -5.40 12.73 -4.15
CA LEU A 38 -6.09 12.29 -5.35
C LEU A 38 -7.30 13.19 -5.58
N THR A 39 -7.39 13.80 -6.76
CA THR A 39 -8.60 14.45 -7.25
C THR A 39 -9.15 13.56 -8.36
N PRO A 40 -10.18 12.74 -8.09
CA PRO A 40 -10.77 11.90 -9.12
C PRO A 40 -11.54 12.76 -10.12
N ASP A 41 -11.40 12.46 -11.41
CA ASP A 41 -12.05 13.14 -12.53
C ASP A 41 -13.22 12.34 -13.13
N GLN A 42 -13.51 11.16 -12.56
CA GLN A 42 -14.56 10.26 -13.02
C GLN A 42 -15.16 9.45 -11.86
N VAL A 43 -16.48 9.28 -11.89
CA VAL A 43 -17.28 8.43 -11.00
C VAL A 43 -17.17 6.97 -11.44
N GLY A 44 -17.12 6.05 -10.48
CA GLY A 44 -17.12 4.61 -10.75
C GLY A 44 -16.36 3.78 -9.73
N ASP A 45 -16.25 2.48 -10.04
CA ASP A 45 -15.55 1.49 -9.24
C ASP A 45 -14.17 1.20 -9.85
N PHE A 46 -13.11 1.49 -9.11
CA PHE A 46 -11.74 1.34 -9.57
C PHE A 46 -11.06 0.22 -8.81
N LYS A 47 -10.67 -0.83 -9.54
CA LYS A 47 -9.82 -1.88 -8.99
C LYS A 47 -8.48 -1.30 -8.58
N THR A 48 -8.04 -1.67 -7.39
CA THR A 48 -6.72 -1.35 -6.85
C THR A 48 -5.96 -2.63 -6.55
N ASP A 49 -4.65 -2.56 -6.66
CA ASP A 49 -3.74 -3.66 -6.37
C ASP A 49 -2.44 -3.17 -5.71
N CYS A 50 -1.66 -4.13 -5.21
CA CYS A 50 -0.33 -3.84 -4.69
C CYS A 50 0.64 -3.66 -5.88
N GLY A 51 1.27 -2.50 -5.99
CA GLY A 51 2.22 -2.16 -7.06
C GLY A 51 3.68 -2.50 -6.74
N VAL A 52 3.97 -3.11 -5.59
CA VAL A 52 5.30 -3.58 -5.19
C VAL A 52 5.21 -5.00 -4.64
N TYR A 53 6.16 -5.87 -4.99
CA TYR A 53 6.18 -7.24 -4.47
C TYR A 53 6.33 -7.23 -2.93
N CYS A 54 5.33 -7.78 -2.24
CA CYS A 54 5.24 -7.81 -0.78
C CYS A 54 5.14 -9.24 -0.19
N GLY A 55 5.34 -10.28 -1.01
CA GLY A 55 5.31 -11.68 -0.58
C GLY A 55 4.18 -12.51 -1.19
N ALA A 56 3.87 -13.65 -0.58
CA ALA A 56 2.96 -14.66 -1.14
C ALA A 56 1.54 -14.13 -1.43
N GLY A 57 1.04 -13.19 -0.63
CA GLY A 57 -0.27 -12.55 -0.81
C GLY A 57 -0.31 -11.47 -1.89
N HIS A 58 0.83 -11.03 -2.44
CA HIS A 58 0.92 -9.86 -3.31
C HIS A 58 -0.09 -9.85 -4.47
N LYS A 59 -0.31 -11.00 -5.11
CA LYS A 59 -1.21 -11.13 -6.26
C LYS A 59 -2.70 -11.24 -5.89
N THR A 60 -3.01 -11.55 -4.64
CA THR A 60 -4.39 -11.76 -4.15
C THR A 60 -4.88 -10.61 -3.29
N MET A 61 -4.00 -9.70 -2.89
CA MET A 61 -4.37 -8.43 -2.27
C MET A 61 -5.11 -7.56 -3.27
N SER A 62 -6.37 -7.27 -2.98
CA SER A 62 -7.24 -6.47 -3.82
C SER A 62 -8.10 -5.56 -2.96
N MET A 63 -8.37 -4.37 -3.46
CA MET A 63 -9.32 -3.42 -2.89
C MET A 63 -10.04 -2.71 -4.04
N THR A 64 -11.26 -2.23 -3.79
CA THR A 64 -12.01 -1.41 -4.76
C THR A 64 -12.17 -0.02 -4.17
N VAL A 65 -11.89 1.01 -4.97
CA VAL A 65 -12.18 2.41 -4.64
C VAL A 65 -13.45 2.81 -5.36
N HIS A 66 -14.43 3.27 -4.61
CA HIS A 66 -15.70 3.78 -5.11
C HIS A 66 -15.63 5.31 -5.14
N VAL A 67 -15.70 5.90 -6.33
CA VAL A 67 -15.88 7.35 -6.51
C VAL A 67 -17.34 7.60 -6.83
N ILE A 68 -18.01 8.38 -5.99
CA ILE A 68 -19.42 8.74 -6.11
C ILE A 68 -19.56 10.27 -6.27
N GLN A 69 -20.75 10.72 -6.68
CA GLN A 69 -21.10 12.13 -6.79
C GLN A 69 -21.64 12.71 -5.48
#